data_AF-C7C7A8-F1
#
_entry.id   AF-C7C7A8-F1
#
_cell.length_a   1.000
_cell.length_b   1.000
_cell.length_c   1.000
_cell.angle_alpha   90.00
_cell.angle_beta   90.00
_cell.angle_gamma   90.00
#
_symmetry.space_group_name_H-M   'P 1'
#
loop_
_entity.id
_entity.type
_entity.pdbx_description
1 polymer ?
#
loop_
_entity_poly.entity_id
_entity_poly.type
_entity_poly.pdbx_seq_one_letter_code
_entity_poly.pdbx_strand_id
1 'polypeptide(L)'
;MNRKETQYRILQAYDRIVEDRAGNGRAERLHGYEQAVRHRSKFESCGRVLTSPYGCEVTHWCRRPACPTCATFWGRKLGRALVAACPDAAPDDYRMATLILGLVPRPEGAFDQFWAWRRSLGNAIDYRRRAAGIDRAGWRGFGAAGSLELDQFEAEEFLRLGTNKQAQYRALGFEPERARGPQWIATVHALVHVGTLGDDTVRTFFQGAAPVVHLQGLREDKDFIESAEDILGYAAKVSLVTTLSGGETRPWSPDAIASYVAATMQSHGRQGFKVLIRPKGSRKKLTVESAVNYLEPMPIII
;
A
#
# COMPACT_ATOMS: atom_id res chain seq x y z
N MET A 1 -10.14 14.10 10.20
CA MET A 1 -11.10 12.98 10.32
C MET A 1 -10.54 11.91 11.26
N ASN A 2 -11.37 11.37 12.16
CA ASN A 2 -10.94 10.34 13.13
C ASN A 2 -11.15 8.91 12.58
N ARG A 3 -10.60 7.91 13.29
CA ARG A 3 -10.65 6.50 12.89
C ARG A 3 -12.09 5.94 12.80
N LYS A 4 -12.98 6.31 13.72
CA LYS A 4 -14.37 5.84 13.74
C LYS A 4 -15.13 6.37 12.53
N GLU A 5 -14.95 7.64 12.19
CA GLU A 5 -15.58 8.26 11.02
C GLU A 5 -15.11 7.62 9.71
N THR A 6 -13.81 7.34 9.60
CA THR A 6 -13.26 6.62 8.42
C THR A 6 -13.90 5.25 8.26
N GLN A 7 -14.00 4.49 9.36
CA GLN A 7 -14.64 3.17 9.37
C GLN A 7 -16.11 3.26 8.95
N TYR A 8 -16.83 4.24 9.48
CA TYR A 8 -18.23 4.47 9.16
C TYR A 8 -18.46 4.80 7.68
N ARG A 9 -17.65 5.66 7.07
CA ARG A 9 -17.78 6.00 5.65
C ARG A 9 -17.48 4.80 4.74
N ILE A 10 -16.51 3.95 5.10
CA ILE A 10 -16.24 2.69 4.39
C ILE A 10 -17.45 1.75 4.46
N LEU A 11 -18.07 1.65 5.64
CA LEU A 11 -19.28 0.86 5.86
C LEU A 11 -20.43 1.35 4.98
N GLN A 12 -20.77 2.64 5.04
CA GLN A 12 -21.84 3.21 4.22
C GLN A 12 -21.60 2.99 2.72
N ALA A 13 -20.36 3.13 2.26
CA ALA A 13 -20.02 2.87 0.87
C ALA A 13 -20.19 1.38 0.51
N TYR A 14 -19.82 0.48 1.40
CA TYR A 14 -20.03 -0.96 1.22
C TYR A 14 -21.52 -1.30 1.15
N ASP A 15 -22.31 -0.82 2.12
CA ASP A 15 -23.75 -1.07 2.19
C ASP A 15 -24.44 -0.58 0.92
N ARG A 16 -24.13 0.64 0.46
CA ARG A 16 -24.62 1.17 -0.82
C ARG A 16 -24.27 0.27 -2.00
N ILE A 17 -23.02 -0.21 -2.10
CA ILE A 17 -22.60 -1.13 -3.17
C ILE A 17 -23.38 -2.45 -3.11
N VAL A 18 -23.66 -2.95 -1.91
CA VAL A 18 -24.43 -4.19 -1.71
C VAL A 18 -25.89 -3.98 -2.10
N GLU A 19 -26.52 -2.89 -1.63
CA GLU A 19 -27.90 -2.51 -1.95
C GLU A 19 -28.09 -2.30 -3.46
N ASP A 20 -27.23 -1.51 -4.10
CA ASP A 20 -27.25 -1.25 -5.56
C ASP A 20 -27.16 -2.56 -6.35
N ARG A 21 -26.34 -3.52 -5.89
CA ARG A 21 -26.22 -4.82 -6.55
C ARG A 21 -27.37 -5.77 -6.23
N ALA A 22 -27.97 -5.66 -5.04
CA ALA A 22 -29.12 -6.47 -4.63
C ALA A 22 -30.41 -6.06 -5.37
N GLY A 23 -30.66 -4.76 -5.54
CA GLY A 23 -31.80 -4.20 -6.28
C GLY A 23 -31.81 -4.57 -7.78
N ASN A 24 -30.68 -5.01 -8.32
CA ASN A 24 -30.53 -5.51 -9.70
C ASN A 24 -30.82 -7.02 -9.85
N GLY A 25 -31.55 -7.65 -8.91
CA GLY A 25 -31.92 -9.07 -8.98
C GLY A 25 -30.76 -10.06 -8.78
N ARG A 26 -29.63 -9.60 -8.23
CA ARG A 26 -28.44 -10.44 -7.91
C ARG A 26 -28.30 -10.77 -6.43
N ALA A 27 -29.33 -10.54 -5.61
CA ALA A 27 -29.30 -10.80 -4.17
C ALA A 27 -28.87 -12.25 -3.83
N GLU A 28 -29.35 -13.26 -4.56
CA GLU A 28 -28.92 -14.67 -4.40
C GLU A 28 -27.47 -14.90 -4.86
N ARG A 29 -27.03 -14.22 -5.91
CA ARG A 29 -25.63 -14.24 -6.36
C ARG A 29 -24.68 -13.53 -5.39
N LEU A 30 -25.16 -12.58 -4.60
CA LEU A 30 -24.41 -11.90 -3.55
C LEU A 30 -24.32 -12.72 -2.27
N HIS A 31 -25.38 -13.44 -1.89
CA HIS A 31 -25.27 -14.46 -0.84
C HIS A 31 -24.28 -15.57 -1.27
N GLY A 32 -24.33 -15.98 -2.54
CA GLY A 32 -23.34 -16.87 -3.15
C GLY A 32 -21.93 -16.26 -3.29
N TYR A 33 -21.79 -14.95 -3.51
CA TYR A 33 -20.51 -14.24 -3.58
C TYR A 33 -19.92 -14.05 -2.18
N GLU A 34 -20.72 -13.70 -1.19
CA GLU A 34 -20.34 -13.70 0.21
C GLU A 34 -19.94 -15.10 0.66
N GLN A 35 -20.71 -16.15 0.34
CA GLN A 35 -20.32 -17.54 0.63
C GLN A 35 -19.08 -17.99 -0.14
N ALA A 36 -18.91 -17.62 -1.42
CA ALA A 36 -17.74 -17.96 -2.23
C ALA A 36 -16.48 -17.21 -1.76
N VAL A 37 -16.62 -15.96 -1.34
CA VAL A 37 -15.55 -15.19 -0.70
C VAL A 37 -15.27 -15.76 0.70
N ARG A 38 -16.28 -16.16 1.49
CA ARG A 38 -16.12 -16.87 2.78
C ARG A 38 -15.37 -18.20 2.60
N HIS A 39 -15.69 -19.00 1.57
CA HIS A 39 -15.08 -20.31 1.33
C HIS A 39 -13.70 -20.27 0.67
N ARG A 40 -13.43 -19.30 -0.22
CA ARG A 40 -12.12 -19.13 -0.87
C ARG A 40 -11.13 -18.33 0.00
N SER A 41 -11.60 -17.60 1.00
CA SER A 41 -10.78 -16.86 1.97
C SER A 41 -10.70 -17.62 3.29
N LYS A 42 -10.01 -18.78 3.32
CA LYS A 42 -9.83 -19.59 4.54
C LYS A 42 -8.98 -18.93 5.66
N PHE A 43 -9.04 -17.62 5.85
CA PHE A 43 -8.33 -16.91 6.93
C PHE A 43 -9.14 -15.72 7.47
N GLU A 44 -9.83 -15.98 8.58
CA GLU A 44 -10.25 -14.99 9.56
C GLU A 44 -9.01 -14.28 10.11
N SER A 45 -8.89 -12.95 10.01
CA SER A 45 -7.68 -12.30 10.52
C SER A 45 -7.91 -11.02 11.32
N CYS A 46 -9.15 -10.73 11.74
CA CYS A 46 -9.33 -9.79 12.86
C CYS A 46 -10.55 -10.03 13.76
N GLY A 47 -11.53 -10.86 13.34
CA GLY A 47 -12.73 -11.17 14.14
C GLY A 47 -13.59 -9.97 14.54
N ARG A 48 -13.34 -8.77 13.99
CA ARG A 48 -13.97 -7.54 14.44
C ARG A 48 -15.29 -7.30 13.71
N VAL A 49 -16.38 -7.38 14.48
CA VAL A 49 -17.69 -6.84 14.10
C VAL A 49 -17.61 -5.32 14.25
N LEU A 50 -17.96 -4.59 13.19
CA LEU A 50 -18.20 -3.15 13.32
C LEU A 50 -19.71 -2.94 13.44
N THR A 51 -20.11 -2.28 14.51
CA THR A 51 -21.50 -1.88 14.73
C THR A 51 -21.69 -0.47 14.19
N SER A 52 -22.64 -0.29 13.28
CA SER A 52 -23.04 1.05 12.83
C SER A 52 -23.72 1.82 13.98
N PRO A 53 -23.84 3.16 13.90
CA PRO A 53 -24.62 3.95 14.86
C PRO A 53 -26.10 3.54 14.94
N TYR A 54 -26.61 2.83 13.93
CA TYR A 54 -27.98 2.34 13.84
C TYR A 54 -28.14 0.90 14.34
N GLY A 55 -27.10 0.31 14.94
CA GLY A 55 -27.16 -1.02 15.54
C GLY A 55 -26.98 -2.19 14.55
N CYS A 56 -26.79 -1.92 13.25
CA CYS A 56 -26.46 -2.98 12.30
C CYS A 56 -25.04 -3.50 12.53
N GLU A 57 -24.92 -4.80 12.83
CA GLU A 57 -23.65 -5.50 12.95
C GLU A 57 -23.19 -5.98 11.57
N VAL A 58 -22.08 -5.43 11.07
CA VAL A 58 -21.44 -5.90 9.84
C VAL A 58 -20.13 -6.58 10.22
N THR A 59 -20.07 -7.90 9.99
CA THR A 59 -18.86 -8.70 10.24
C THR A 59 -17.85 -8.42 9.15
N HIS A 60 -16.80 -7.65 9.45
CA HIS A 60 -15.72 -7.38 8.50
C HIS A 60 -14.68 -8.50 8.51
N TRP A 61 -14.74 -9.34 7.48
CA TRP A 61 -13.71 -10.31 7.14
C TRP A 61 -12.50 -9.56 6.54
N CYS A 62 -11.70 -8.91 7.38
CA CYS A 62 -10.68 -7.97 6.92
C CYS A 62 -9.57 -8.65 6.10
N ARG A 63 -9.72 -8.58 4.78
CA ARG A 63 -8.61 -8.34 3.86
C ARG A 63 -8.88 -7.18 2.89
N ARG A 64 -10.12 -6.69 2.69
CA ARG A 64 -10.46 -5.78 1.57
C ARG A 64 -11.67 -4.83 1.82
N PRO A 65 -11.47 -3.51 1.98
CA PRO A 65 -10.24 -2.86 2.44
C PRO A 65 -9.82 -3.36 3.82
N ALA A 66 -8.52 -3.32 4.11
CA ALA A 66 -8.09 -3.46 5.49
C ALA A 66 -8.66 -2.29 6.31
N CYS A 67 -9.35 -2.59 7.40
CA CYS A 67 -9.74 -1.52 8.33
C CYS A 67 -8.47 -0.84 8.90
N PRO A 68 -8.56 0.40 9.42
CA PRO A 68 -7.40 1.11 9.96
C PRO A 68 -6.62 0.30 11.00
N THR A 69 -7.30 -0.54 11.78
CA THR A 69 -6.66 -1.48 12.73
C THR A 69 -5.73 -2.48 12.06
N CYS A 70 -6.27 -3.17 11.04
CA CYS A 70 -5.57 -4.26 10.37
C CYS A 70 -4.42 -3.69 9.55
N ALA A 71 -4.67 -2.57 8.85
CA ALA A 71 -3.66 -1.81 8.14
C ALA A 71 -2.40 -1.56 9.00
N THR A 72 -2.57 -0.93 10.17
CA THR A 72 -1.47 -0.66 11.09
C THR A 72 -0.82 -1.95 11.57
N PHE A 73 -1.59 -2.92 12.06
CA PHE A 73 -1.04 -4.20 12.54
C PHE A 73 -0.14 -4.88 11.49
N TRP A 74 -0.60 -4.92 10.25
CA TRP A 74 0.14 -5.55 9.18
C TRP A 74 1.37 -4.74 8.72
N GLY A 75 1.29 -3.41 8.74
CA GLY A 75 2.44 -2.53 8.48
C GLY A 75 3.55 -2.77 9.50
N ARG A 76 3.21 -2.81 10.80
CA ARG A 76 4.16 -3.13 11.88
C ARG A 76 4.83 -4.48 11.66
N LYS A 77 4.03 -5.49 11.32
CA LYS A 77 4.54 -6.84 11.09
C LYS A 77 5.50 -6.93 9.90
N LEU A 78 5.26 -6.14 8.86
CA LEU A 78 6.11 -6.06 7.67
C LEU A 78 7.48 -5.44 8.00
N GLY A 79 7.50 -4.35 8.77
CA GLY A 79 8.73 -3.71 9.24
C GLY A 79 9.56 -4.67 10.07
N ARG A 80 8.97 -5.25 11.12
CA ARG A 80 9.63 -6.25 11.98
C ARG A 80 10.18 -7.44 11.20
N ALA A 81 9.49 -7.87 10.13
CA ALA A 81 9.95 -8.97 9.29
C ALA A 81 11.19 -8.61 8.44
N LEU A 82 11.31 -7.36 8.00
CA LEU A 82 12.53 -6.87 7.34
C LEU A 82 13.70 -6.79 8.32
N VAL A 83 13.47 -6.22 9.51
CA VAL A 83 14.49 -6.09 10.56
C VAL A 83 15.02 -7.45 10.98
N ALA A 84 14.12 -8.41 11.22
CA ALA A 84 14.51 -9.78 11.54
C ALA A 84 15.30 -10.48 10.43
N ALA A 85 15.20 -10.01 9.17
CA ALA A 85 15.98 -10.52 8.06
C ALA A 85 17.39 -9.90 7.96
N CYS A 86 17.65 -8.78 8.64
CA CYS A 86 18.95 -8.10 8.71
C CYS A 86 19.30 -7.76 10.18
N PRO A 87 19.51 -8.76 11.06
CA PRO A 87 19.62 -8.54 12.51
C PRO A 87 20.88 -7.77 12.94
N ASP A 88 21.94 -7.79 12.12
CA ASP A 88 23.23 -7.16 12.44
C ASP A 88 23.40 -5.77 11.79
N ALA A 89 22.36 -5.25 11.14
CA ALA A 89 22.41 -3.95 10.46
C ALA A 89 22.24 -2.79 11.46
N ALA A 90 23.03 -1.73 11.28
CA ALA A 90 22.87 -0.51 12.08
C ALA A 90 21.58 0.22 11.67
N PRO A 91 20.92 0.96 12.57
CA PRO A 91 19.77 1.80 12.20
C PRO A 91 20.08 2.76 11.04
N ASP A 92 21.32 3.26 10.97
CA ASP A 92 21.81 4.14 9.90
C ASP A 92 21.96 3.44 8.54
N ASP A 93 21.80 2.12 8.47
CA ASP A 93 21.72 1.37 7.22
C ASP A 93 20.30 1.39 6.63
N TYR A 94 19.33 2.02 7.31
CA TYR A 94 17.96 2.09 6.86
C TYR A 94 17.53 3.50 6.42
N ARG A 95 16.66 3.54 5.42
CA ARG A 95 16.06 4.77 4.90
C ARG A 95 14.55 4.63 4.79
N MET A 96 13.86 5.76 4.92
CA MET A 96 12.51 5.91 4.41
C MET A 96 12.59 6.23 2.91
N ALA A 97 11.97 5.40 2.09
CA ALA A 97 11.75 5.66 0.68
C ALA A 97 10.27 6.03 0.45
N THR A 98 10.02 7.11 -0.29
CA THR A 98 8.69 7.46 -0.83
C THR A 98 8.79 7.45 -2.34
N LEU A 99 7.99 6.59 -2.97
CA LEU A 99 8.02 6.32 -4.40
C LEU A 99 6.63 6.64 -4.97
N ILE A 100 6.51 7.70 -5.76
CA ILE A 100 5.23 7.99 -6.44
C ILE A 100 5.26 7.32 -7.80
N LEU A 101 4.37 6.36 -8.00
CA LEU A 101 4.35 5.48 -9.17
C LEU A 101 3.63 6.12 -10.35
N GLY A 102 2.57 6.89 -10.08
CA GLY A 102 1.75 7.49 -11.12
C GLY A 102 0.45 8.11 -10.60
N LEU A 103 -0.24 8.77 -11.52
CA LEU A 103 -1.61 9.28 -11.36
C LEU A 103 -2.52 8.59 -12.37
N VAL A 104 -3.72 8.21 -11.94
CA VAL A 104 -4.73 7.58 -12.80
C VAL A 104 -6.13 8.08 -12.47
N PRO A 105 -7.06 8.08 -13.43
CA PRO A 105 -8.42 8.55 -13.19
C PRO A 105 -9.30 7.56 -12.40
N ARG A 106 -8.83 6.32 -12.22
CA ARG A 106 -9.58 5.23 -11.58
C ARG A 106 -8.71 4.42 -10.62
N PRO A 107 -9.21 4.02 -9.45
CA PRO A 107 -8.42 3.32 -8.44
C PRO A 107 -7.92 1.95 -8.91
N GLU A 108 -8.64 1.25 -9.80
CA GLU A 108 -8.18 -0.02 -10.39
C GLU A 108 -6.85 0.14 -11.13
N GLY A 109 -6.70 1.24 -11.87
CA GLY A 109 -5.46 1.55 -12.57
C GLY A 109 -4.28 1.75 -11.62
N ALA A 110 -4.53 2.27 -10.41
CA ALA A 110 -3.50 2.52 -9.41
C ALA A 110 -3.00 1.19 -8.83
N PHE A 111 -3.92 0.26 -8.57
CA PHE A 111 -3.57 -1.09 -8.18
C PHE A 111 -2.79 -1.82 -9.28
N ASP A 112 -3.22 -1.74 -10.54
CA ASP A 112 -2.53 -2.38 -11.66
C ASP A 112 -1.11 -1.81 -11.86
N GLN A 113 -0.95 -0.48 -11.76
CA GLN A 113 0.37 0.18 -11.78
C GLN A 113 1.27 -0.33 -10.65
N PHE A 114 0.74 -0.38 -9.41
CA PHE A 114 1.49 -0.90 -8.28
C PHE A 114 1.96 -2.35 -8.52
N TRP A 115 1.13 -3.21 -9.10
CA TRP A 115 1.51 -4.60 -9.38
C TRP A 115 2.58 -4.71 -10.45
N ALA A 116 2.43 -3.97 -11.54
CA ALA A 116 3.42 -3.91 -12.60
C ALA A 116 4.78 -3.45 -12.03
N TRP A 117 4.75 -2.39 -11.22
CA TRP A 117 5.91 -1.88 -10.51
C TRP A 117 6.54 -2.93 -9.59
N ARG A 118 5.77 -3.56 -8.71
CA ARG A 118 6.25 -4.59 -7.78
C ARG A 118 6.94 -5.76 -8.52
N ARG A 119 6.34 -6.22 -9.61
CA ARG A 119 6.91 -7.29 -10.46
C ARG A 119 8.22 -6.84 -11.10
N SER A 120 8.24 -5.65 -11.69
CA SER A 120 9.43 -5.05 -12.31
C SER A 120 10.57 -4.91 -11.30
N LEU A 121 10.28 -4.36 -10.12
CA LEU A 121 11.22 -4.18 -9.03
C LEU A 121 11.84 -5.51 -8.59
N GLY A 122 11.01 -6.54 -8.37
CA GLY A 122 11.48 -7.88 -8.01
C GLY A 122 12.44 -8.46 -9.05
N ASN A 123 12.06 -8.39 -10.33
CA ASN A 123 12.89 -8.85 -11.44
C ASN A 123 14.23 -8.10 -11.52
N ALA A 124 14.21 -6.77 -11.36
CA ALA A 124 15.40 -5.94 -11.45
C ALA A 124 16.39 -6.23 -10.30
N ILE A 125 15.89 -6.43 -9.08
CA ILE A 125 16.71 -6.83 -7.92
C ILE A 125 17.28 -8.24 -8.12
N ASP A 126 16.46 -9.18 -8.57
CA ASP A 126 16.93 -10.55 -8.84
C ASP A 126 17.96 -10.62 -9.95
N TYR A 127 17.88 -9.72 -10.94
CA TYR A 127 18.94 -9.54 -11.92
C TYR A 127 20.23 -9.04 -11.26
N ARG A 128 20.17 -7.95 -10.47
CA ARG A 128 21.37 -7.36 -9.80
C ARG A 128 22.07 -8.33 -8.85
N ARG A 129 21.30 -9.20 -8.19
CA ARG A 129 21.82 -10.27 -7.33
C ARG A 129 22.63 -11.34 -8.06
N ARG A 130 22.53 -11.39 -9.41
CA ARG A 130 23.16 -12.39 -10.28
C ARG A 130 24.12 -11.79 -11.32
N ALA A 131 23.91 -10.55 -11.74
CA ALA A 131 24.67 -9.89 -12.81
C ALA A 131 26.15 -9.70 -12.44
N ALA A 132 27.05 -9.97 -13.39
CA ALA A 132 28.49 -9.72 -13.22
C ALA A 132 28.80 -8.22 -13.35
N GLY A 133 29.86 -7.74 -12.67
CA GLY A 133 30.25 -6.33 -12.73
C GLY A 133 29.37 -5.36 -11.91
N ILE A 134 28.47 -5.88 -11.08
CA ILE A 134 27.66 -5.11 -10.12
C ILE A 134 27.99 -5.63 -8.71
N ASP A 135 27.84 -4.80 -7.67
CA ASP A 135 27.98 -5.22 -6.27
C ASP A 135 26.93 -6.27 -5.86
N ARG A 136 27.19 -7.53 -6.23
CA ARG A 136 26.33 -8.67 -5.95
C ARG A 136 26.14 -8.88 -4.44
N ALA A 137 27.16 -8.59 -3.64
CA ALA A 137 27.10 -8.79 -2.20
C ALA A 137 26.13 -7.79 -1.57
N GLY A 138 26.26 -6.51 -1.90
CA GLY A 138 25.33 -5.46 -1.48
C GLY A 138 23.89 -5.76 -1.91
N TRP A 139 23.65 -6.13 -3.17
CA TRP A 139 22.29 -6.45 -3.65
C TRP A 139 21.70 -7.74 -3.07
N ARG A 140 22.54 -8.67 -2.60
CA ARG A 140 22.09 -9.81 -1.82
C ARG A 140 21.71 -9.40 -0.40
N GLY A 141 22.40 -8.42 0.19
CA GLY A 141 22.06 -7.78 1.47
C GLY A 141 20.88 -6.81 1.41
N PHE A 142 20.51 -6.32 0.21
CA PHE A 142 19.40 -5.40 0.02
C PHE A 142 18.06 -6.01 0.45
N GLY A 143 17.31 -5.25 1.23
CA GLY A 143 15.94 -5.57 1.62
C GLY A 143 15.06 -4.33 1.65
N ALA A 144 13.77 -4.53 1.42
CA ALA A 144 12.77 -3.46 1.46
C ALA A 144 11.43 -3.98 1.96
N ALA A 145 10.78 -3.22 2.81
CA ALA A 145 9.42 -3.42 3.29
C ALA A 145 8.67 -2.14 2.98
N GLY A 146 7.55 -2.21 2.28
CA GLY A 146 6.79 -1.00 1.95
C GLY A 146 5.31 -1.24 1.85
N SER A 147 4.52 -0.16 1.96
CA SER A 147 3.08 -0.20 1.77
C SER A 147 2.60 0.81 0.74
N LEU A 148 1.54 0.46 0.00
CA LEU A 148 0.86 1.35 -0.95
C LEU A 148 -0.08 2.28 -0.17
N GLU A 149 0.08 3.58 -0.36
CA GLU A 149 -0.91 4.61 -0.07
C GLU A 149 -1.62 4.98 -1.37
N LEU A 150 -2.94 5.14 -1.29
CA LEU A 150 -3.73 5.77 -2.35
C LEU A 150 -4.32 7.06 -1.80
N ASP A 151 -4.01 8.17 -2.46
CA ASP A 151 -4.66 9.46 -2.23
C ASP A 151 -5.52 9.82 -3.44
N GLN A 152 -6.56 10.64 -3.23
CA GLN A 152 -7.43 11.13 -4.29
C GLN A 152 -7.60 12.64 -4.18
N PHE A 153 -7.64 13.31 -5.33
CA PHE A 153 -8.07 14.70 -5.45
C PHE A 153 -8.87 14.87 -6.73
N GLU A 154 -9.69 15.91 -6.82
CA GLU A 154 -10.33 16.29 -8.08
C GLU A 154 -9.33 17.10 -8.92
N ALA A 155 -9.22 16.82 -10.23
CA ALA A 155 -8.28 17.52 -11.11
C ALA A 155 -8.46 19.05 -11.06
N GLU A 156 -9.69 19.50 -10.87
CA GLU A 156 -10.10 20.90 -10.72
C GLU A 156 -9.52 21.55 -9.44
N GLU A 157 -9.17 20.75 -8.44
CA GLU A 157 -8.54 21.20 -7.19
C GLU A 157 -7.01 21.26 -7.29
N PHE A 158 -6.42 20.94 -8.44
CA PHE A 158 -4.96 20.89 -8.60
C PHE A 158 -4.25 22.17 -8.12
N LEU A 159 -4.78 23.35 -8.47
CA LEU A 159 -4.20 24.64 -8.06
C LEU A 159 -4.32 24.91 -6.55
N ARG A 160 -5.22 24.21 -5.87
CA ARG A 160 -5.39 24.26 -4.41
C ARG A 160 -4.49 23.26 -3.68
N LEU A 161 -3.74 22.43 -4.40
CA LEU A 161 -2.71 21.61 -3.78
C LEU A 161 -1.50 22.48 -3.41
N GLY A 162 -0.74 22.08 -2.39
CA GLY A 162 0.53 22.77 -2.07
C GLY A 162 1.52 22.73 -3.24
N THR A 163 2.38 23.75 -3.36
CA THR A 163 3.33 23.93 -4.48
C THR A 163 4.21 22.69 -4.72
N ASN A 164 4.67 22.05 -3.65
CA ASN A 164 5.47 20.82 -3.75
C ASN A 164 4.68 19.65 -4.38
N LYS A 165 3.41 19.45 -3.99
CA LYS A 165 2.54 18.42 -4.60
C LYS A 165 2.28 18.74 -6.07
N GLN A 166 2.02 20.01 -6.39
CA GLN A 166 1.84 20.42 -7.79
C GLN A 166 3.07 20.11 -8.65
N ALA A 167 4.27 20.40 -8.15
CA ALA A 167 5.52 20.09 -8.85
C ALA A 167 5.73 18.58 -9.02
N GLN A 168 5.49 17.79 -7.98
CA GLN A 168 5.56 16.33 -8.04
C GLN A 168 4.59 15.76 -9.09
N TYR A 169 3.36 16.26 -9.14
CA TYR A 169 2.35 15.74 -10.06
C TYR A 169 2.66 16.16 -11.51
N ARG A 170 3.16 17.38 -11.74
CA ARG A 170 3.68 17.76 -13.07
C ARG A 170 4.84 16.88 -13.50
N ALA A 171 5.76 16.52 -12.60
CA ALA A 171 6.86 15.59 -12.89
C ALA A 171 6.37 14.17 -13.24
N LEU A 172 5.17 13.81 -12.80
CA LEU A 172 4.48 12.57 -13.17
C LEU A 172 3.72 12.68 -14.52
N GLY A 173 3.84 13.81 -15.22
CA GLY A 173 3.15 14.07 -16.48
C GLY A 173 1.70 14.54 -16.32
N PHE A 174 1.30 15.01 -15.13
CA PHE A 174 -0.04 15.53 -14.92
C PHE A 174 -0.24 16.86 -15.67
N GLU A 175 -1.22 16.86 -16.58
CA GLU A 175 -1.59 18.03 -17.36
C GLU A 175 -2.92 18.62 -16.83
N PRO A 176 -2.87 19.64 -15.95
CA PRO A 176 -4.08 20.16 -15.29
C PRO A 176 -5.12 20.73 -16.27
N GLU A 177 -4.68 21.24 -17.42
CA GLU A 177 -5.58 21.80 -18.44
C GLU A 177 -6.45 20.73 -19.10
N ARG A 178 -5.95 19.49 -19.20
CA ARG A 178 -6.61 18.36 -19.88
C ARG A 178 -7.30 17.39 -18.92
N ALA A 179 -6.80 17.28 -17.68
CA ALA A 179 -7.35 16.37 -16.69
C ALA A 179 -8.69 16.87 -16.13
N ARG A 180 -9.63 15.95 -15.88
CA ARG A 180 -10.94 16.25 -15.29
C ARG A 180 -11.34 15.17 -14.28
N GLY A 181 -12.07 15.58 -13.25
CA GLY A 181 -12.60 14.68 -12.24
C GLY A 181 -11.52 13.96 -11.43
N PRO A 182 -11.83 12.79 -10.85
CA PRO A 182 -11.02 12.21 -9.79
C PRO A 182 -9.67 11.72 -10.30
N GLN A 183 -8.61 12.05 -9.58
CA GLN A 183 -7.24 11.63 -9.82
C GLN A 183 -6.73 10.85 -8.61
N TRP A 184 -6.35 9.60 -8.84
CA TRP A 184 -5.82 8.69 -7.83
C TRP A 184 -4.30 8.63 -7.95
N ILE A 185 -3.61 8.91 -6.85
CA ILE A 185 -2.15 8.87 -6.77
C ILE A 185 -1.74 7.54 -6.14
N ALA A 186 -0.87 6.81 -6.84
CA ALA A 186 -0.27 5.59 -6.31
C ALA A 186 1.10 5.89 -5.68
N THR A 187 1.19 5.84 -4.36
CA THR A 187 2.43 6.12 -3.62
C THR A 187 2.85 4.92 -2.80
N VAL A 188 4.13 4.53 -2.83
CA VAL A 188 4.67 3.50 -1.96
C VAL A 188 5.60 4.14 -0.96
N HIS A 189 5.32 3.96 0.33
CA HIS A 189 6.29 4.27 1.38
C HIS A 189 6.94 2.99 1.85
N ALA A 190 8.27 2.98 1.90
CA ALA A 190 9.05 1.81 2.25
C ALA A 190 10.15 2.13 3.26
N LEU A 191 10.39 1.19 4.15
CA LEU A 191 11.64 1.05 4.87
C LEU A 191 12.59 0.23 3.99
N VAL A 192 13.77 0.77 3.69
CA VAL A 192 14.76 0.12 2.83
C VAL A 192 16.09 -0.02 3.55
N HIS A 193 16.68 -1.21 3.49
CA HIS A 193 18.03 -1.48 3.98
C HIS A 193 19.02 -1.17 2.85
N VAL A 194 19.72 -0.04 2.96
CA VAL A 194 20.71 0.42 1.98
C VAL A 194 22.07 -0.24 2.19
N GLY A 195 22.48 -0.45 3.45
CA GLY A 195 23.73 -1.12 3.82
C GLY A 195 24.93 -0.68 2.96
N THR A 196 25.71 -1.64 2.49
CA THR A 196 26.93 -1.38 1.68
C THR A 196 26.66 -0.80 0.29
N LEU A 197 25.42 -0.81 -0.21
CA LEU A 197 25.09 -0.20 -1.50
C LEU A 197 25.16 1.33 -1.43
N GLY A 198 24.87 1.90 -0.25
CA GLY A 198 24.77 3.34 -0.04
C GLY A 198 23.54 3.98 -0.69
N ASP A 199 23.28 5.21 -0.28
CA ASP A 199 22.10 5.99 -0.67
C ASP A 199 22.03 6.24 -2.18
N ASP A 200 23.14 6.61 -2.81
CA ASP A 200 23.17 7.00 -4.23
C ASP A 200 22.83 5.84 -5.17
N THR A 201 23.36 4.65 -4.88
CA THR A 201 23.08 3.43 -5.64
C THR A 201 21.60 3.07 -5.54
N VAL A 202 21.04 3.11 -4.32
CA VAL A 202 19.64 2.76 -4.07
C VAL A 202 18.69 3.80 -4.66
N ARG A 203 19.02 5.09 -4.54
CA ARG A 203 18.27 6.20 -5.15
C ARG A 203 18.24 6.06 -6.67
N THR A 204 19.40 5.86 -7.30
CA THR A 204 19.51 5.67 -8.76
C THR A 204 18.72 4.46 -9.22
N PHE A 205 18.78 3.36 -8.45
CA PHE A 205 17.99 2.17 -8.75
C PHE A 205 16.49 2.45 -8.72
N PHE A 206 16.00 3.15 -7.69
CA PHE A 206 14.58 3.49 -7.60
C PHE A 206 14.14 4.50 -8.66
N GLN A 207 15.00 5.43 -9.08
CA GLN A 207 14.68 6.36 -10.18
C GLN A 207 14.43 5.62 -11.50
N GLY A 208 15.06 4.46 -11.71
CA GLY A 208 14.75 3.58 -12.85
C GLY A 208 13.44 2.78 -12.69
N ALA A 209 12.81 2.81 -11.52
CA ALA A 209 11.60 2.04 -11.21
C ALA A 209 10.38 2.91 -10.90
N ALA A 210 10.57 4.16 -10.44
CA ALA A 210 9.50 5.09 -10.11
C ALA A 210 9.86 6.51 -10.58
N PRO A 211 8.91 7.28 -11.14
CA PRO A 211 9.19 8.63 -11.62
C PRO A 211 9.63 9.62 -10.54
N VAL A 212 9.08 9.51 -9.32
CA VAL A 212 9.45 10.37 -8.19
C VAL A 212 9.96 9.51 -7.04
N VAL A 213 11.16 9.85 -6.57
CA VAL A 213 11.86 9.12 -5.52
C VAL A 213 12.36 10.10 -4.46
N HIS A 214 11.91 9.91 -3.23
CA HIS A 214 12.48 10.55 -2.06
C HIS A 214 13.09 9.47 -1.16
N LEU A 215 14.36 9.64 -0.80
CA LEU A 215 15.07 8.78 0.13
C LEU A 215 15.59 9.65 1.27
N GLN A 216 15.23 9.30 2.50
CA GLN A 216 15.50 10.08 3.70
C GLN A 216 16.04 9.19 4.82
N GLY A 217 16.94 9.73 5.63
CA GLY A 217 17.35 9.13 6.90
C GLY A 217 16.15 8.91 7.82
N LEU A 218 16.25 7.92 8.71
CA LEU A 218 15.26 7.76 9.76
C LEU A 218 15.41 8.89 10.78
N ARG A 219 14.32 9.23 11.47
CA ARG A 219 14.37 10.31 12.45
C ARG A 219 15.14 9.86 13.69
N GLU A 220 16.11 10.66 14.12
CA GLU A 220 16.95 10.38 15.29
C GLU A 220 16.16 10.42 16.62
N ASP A 221 15.01 11.09 16.65
CA ASP A 221 14.16 11.25 17.84
C ASP A 221 13.20 10.08 18.11
N LYS A 222 13.26 9.03 17.29
CA LYS A 222 12.42 7.84 17.41
C LYS A 222 13.26 6.59 17.43
N ASP A 223 12.78 5.57 18.13
CA ASP A 223 13.40 4.27 17.98
C ASP A 223 13.19 3.73 16.54
N PHE A 224 14.07 2.82 16.14
CA PHE A 224 14.06 2.28 14.79
C PHE A 224 12.77 1.51 14.45
N ILE A 225 12.22 0.78 15.42
CA ILE A 225 10.98 0.02 15.23
C ILE A 225 9.81 0.98 15.13
N GLU A 226 9.71 1.98 15.99
CA GLU A 226 8.72 3.06 15.92
C GLU A 226 8.78 3.78 14.58
N SER A 227 9.96 4.11 14.07
CA SER A 227 10.14 4.69 12.74
C SER A 227 9.62 3.77 11.63
N ALA A 228 9.97 2.48 11.68
CA ALA A 228 9.50 1.47 10.73
C ALA A 228 7.97 1.30 10.79
N GLU A 229 7.41 1.28 12.00
CA GLU A 229 5.98 1.16 12.26
C GLU A 229 5.21 2.40 11.80
N ASP A 230 5.78 3.59 11.97
CA ASP A 230 5.18 4.84 11.52
C ASP A 230 5.17 4.96 10.00
N ILE A 231 6.27 4.64 9.32
CA ILE A 231 6.35 4.70 7.85
C ILE A 231 5.33 3.72 7.23
N LEU A 232 5.36 2.47 7.67
CA LEU A 232 4.53 1.42 7.08
C LEU A 232 3.09 1.49 7.55
N GLY A 233 2.87 1.95 8.78
CA GLY A 233 1.56 2.21 9.35
C GLY A 233 0.89 3.42 8.73
N TYR A 234 1.65 4.48 8.43
CA TYR A 234 1.17 5.64 7.69
C TYR A 234 0.68 5.25 6.30
N ALA A 235 1.51 4.56 5.51
CA ALA A 235 1.10 4.18 4.16
C ALA A 235 -0.01 3.13 4.13
N ALA A 236 -0.08 2.24 5.12
CA ALA A 236 -1.20 1.33 5.25
C ALA A 236 -2.49 2.01 5.72
N LYS A 237 -2.41 3.22 6.29
CA LYS A 237 -3.57 3.94 6.82
C LYS A 237 -4.49 4.31 5.67
N VAL A 238 -5.74 3.85 5.75
CA VAL A 238 -6.79 4.37 4.90
C VAL A 238 -7.16 5.76 5.42
N SER A 239 -6.72 6.80 4.73
CA SER A 239 -7.07 8.19 4.98
C SER A 239 -7.99 8.65 3.86
N LEU A 240 -9.28 8.88 4.15
CA LEU A 240 -10.25 9.36 3.14
C LEU A 240 -10.33 10.89 3.15
N VAL A 241 -9.17 11.55 3.19
CA VAL A 241 -9.07 13.02 3.17
C VAL A 241 -7.96 13.45 2.22
N THR A 242 -8.24 14.48 1.44
CA THR A 242 -7.27 15.19 0.58
C THR A 242 -6.69 16.34 1.38
N THR A 243 -5.36 16.48 1.40
CA THR A 243 -4.70 17.65 2.00
C THR A 243 -4.41 18.70 0.93
N LEU A 244 -4.96 19.88 1.13
CA LEU A 244 -4.85 21.06 0.28
C LEU A 244 -3.78 22.03 0.82
N SER A 245 -3.55 23.13 0.12
CA SER A 245 -2.61 24.20 0.48
C SER A 245 -2.92 24.77 1.87
N GLY A 246 -1.88 25.15 2.62
CA GLY A 246 -2.05 25.75 3.94
C GLY A 246 -2.48 24.76 5.03
N GLY A 247 -2.49 23.45 4.76
CA GLY A 247 -2.87 22.42 5.73
C GLY A 247 -4.37 22.18 5.85
N GLU A 248 -5.19 22.80 5.00
CA GLU A 248 -6.62 22.49 4.88
C GLU A 248 -6.79 21.00 4.49
N THR A 249 -7.69 20.28 5.18
CA THR A 249 -8.03 18.90 4.82
C THR A 249 -9.48 18.80 4.39
N ARG A 250 -9.75 18.12 3.28
CA ARG A 250 -11.10 17.90 2.74
C ARG A 250 -11.42 16.41 2.71
N PRO A 251 -12.57 15.96 3.25
CA PRO A 251 -13.01 14.58 3.09
C PRO A 251 -13.25 14.24 1.63
N TRP A 252 -12.92 13.00 1.24
CA TRP A 252 -13.29 12.49 -0.07
C TRP A 252 -14.81 12.48 -0.25
N SER A 253 -15.25 12.64 -1.49
CA SER A 253 -16.66 12.51 -1.85
C SER A 253 -17.17 11.08 -1.58
N PRO A 254 -18.48 10.89 -1.28
CA PRO A 254 -19.04 9.55 -1.12
C PRO A 254 -18.77 8.62 -2.31
N ASP A 255 -18.76 9.16 -3.54
CA ASP A 255 -18.52 8.38 -4.76
C ASP A 255 -17.05 7.98 -4.93
N ALA A 256 -16.09 8.83 -4.51
CA ALA A 256 -14.69 8.45 -4.45
C ALA A 256 -14.44 7.32 -3.45
N ILE A 257 -15.09 7.39 -2.27
CA ILE A 257 -15.01 6.33 -1.25
C ILE A 257 -15.62 5.02 -1.77
N ALA A 258 -16.78 5.08 -2.43
CA ALA A 258 -17.41 3.92 -3.05
C ALA A 258 -16.52 3.31 -4.15
N SER A 259 -15.91 4.13 -5.00
CA SER A 259 -15.00 3.68 -6.06
C SER A 259 -13.77 2.97 -5.46
N TYR A 260 -13.17 3.53 -4.41
CA TYR A 260 -12.07 2.90 -3.68
C TYR A 260 -12.49 1.55 -3.10
N VAL A 261 -13.62 1.48 -2.38
CA VAL A 261 -14.11 0.25 -1.75
C VAL A 261 -14.40 -0.82 -2.82
N ALA A 262 -15.06 -0.45 -3.92
CA ALA A 262 -15.38 -1.36 -5.01
C ALA A 262 -14.12 -1.94 -5.67
N ALA A 263 -13.14 -1.10 -6.02
CA ALA A 263 -11.88 -1.54 -6.62
C ALA A 263 -11.11 -2.47 -5.67
N THR A 264 -11.08 -2.11 -4.40
CA THR A 264 -10.46 -2.87 -3.33
C THR A 264 -11.09 -4.26 -3.19
N MET A 265 -12.43 -4.37 -3.27
CA MET A 265 -13.16 -5.65 -3.24
C MET A 265 -12.86 -6.52 -4.48
N GLN A 266 -12.77 -5.92 -5.66
CA GLN A 266 -12.53 -6.60 -6.94
C GLN A 266 -11.08 -7.04 -7.17
N SER A 267 -10.15 -6.55 -6.35
CA SER A 267 -8.73 -6.86 -6.51
C SER A 267 -8.39 -8.36 -6.37
N HIS A 268 -9.26 -9.24 -5.88
CA HIS A 268 -9.09 -10.72 -5.82
C HIS A 268 -7.81 -11.29 -5.17
N GLY A 269 -6.89 -10.48 -4.66
CA GLY A 269 -5.57 -10.93 -4.21
C GLY A 269 -4.47 -10.01 -4.72
N ARG A 270 -4.80 -9.21 -5.74
CA ARG A 270 -4.11 -8.01 -6.19
C ARG A 270 -4.14 -6.87 -5.15
N GLN A 271 -4.24 -7.16 -3.86
CA GLN A 271 -4.00 -6.14 -2.84
C GLN A 271 -2.50 -6.04 -2.60
N GLY A 272 -1.93 -5.14 -3.38
CA GLY A 272 -0.55 -4.71 -3.36
C GLY A 272 -0.23 -3.73 -2.23
N PHE A 273 -0.97 -3.74 -1.13
CA PHE A 273 -0.64 -2.81 -0.04
C PHE A 273 0.72 -3.08 0.61
N LYS A 274 1.45 -4.12 0.19
CA LYS A 274 2.72 -4.50 0.80
C LYS A 274 3.72 -4.99 -0.25
N VAL A 275 4.94 -4.51 -0.13
CA VAL A 275 6.13 -5.10 -0.74
C VAL A 275 7.01 -5.63 0.38
N LEU A 276 7.48 -6.87 0.24
CA LEU A 276 8.58 -7.40 1.03
C LEU A 276 9.62 -7.98 0.11
N ILE A 277 10.82 -7.42 0.17
CA ILE A 277 12.03 -7.91 -0.49
C ILE A 277 12.97 -8.29 0.64
N ARG A 278 13.24 -9.59 0.77
CA ARG A 278 14.21 -10.10 1.75
C ARG A 278 15.60 -10.18 1.14
N PRO A 279 16.67 -9.97 1.92
CA PRO A 279 18.02 -10.34 1.54
C PRO A 279 18.12 -11.83 1.15
N LYS A 280 19.06 -12.17 0.25
CA LYS A 280 19.41 -13.57 -0.07
C LYS A 280 20.61 -13.99 0.77
N GLY A 281 20.43 -14.94 1.71
CA GLY A 281 21.55 -15.56 2.41
C GLY A 281 21.34 -15.93 3.89
N SER A 282 20.23 -15.56 4.53
CA SER A 282 19.97 -15.94 5.93
C SER A 282 19.54 -17.41 6.02
N ARG A 283 20.52 -18.31 6.16
CA ARG A 283 20.31 -19.70 6.56
C ARG A 283 19.85 -19.77 8.01
N LYS A 284 18.59 -19.42 8.30
CA LYS A 284 17.87 -20.07 9.40
C LYS A 284 16.84 -20.98 8.77
N LYS A 285 16.87 -22.27 9.12
CA LYS A 285 15.79 -23.22 8.81
C LYS A 285 14.49 -22.57 9.28
N LEU A 286 13.71 -22.07 8.33
CA LEU A 286 12.36 -21.62 8.59
C LEU A 286 11.59 -22.86 9.06
N THR A 287 11.16 -22.90 10.32
CA THR A 287 10.04 -23.76 10.68
C THR A 287 8.87 -23.32 9.81
N VAL A 288 8.13 -24.30 9.27
CA VAL A 288 7.05 -24.09 8.30
C VAL A 288 6.09 -22.98 8.76
N GLU A 289 5.82 -22.83 10.06
CA GLU A 289 4.98 -21.76 10.63
C GLU A 289 5.50 -20.32 10.42
N SER A 290 6.81 -20.11 10.29
CA SER A 290 7.42 -18.79 10.06
C SER A 290 7.48 -18.39 8.58
N ALA A 291 7.49 -19.38 7.68
CA ALA A 291 7.42 -19.18 6.23
C ALA A 291 5.98 -19.06 5.73
N VAL A 292 5.03 -19.77 6.36
CA VAL A 292 3.63 -19.89 5.91
C VAL A 292 2.80 -18.63 6.22
N ASN A 293 3.20 -17.79 7.18
CA ASN A 293 2.32 -16.68 7.56
C ASN A 293 2.46 -15.39 6.72
N TYR A 294 3.42 -15.27 5.80
CA TYR A 294 3.69 -13.96 5.15
C TYR A 294 3.99 -13.95 3.65
N LEU A 295 3.94 -15.09 2.98
CA LEU A 295 3.98 -15.15 1.53
C LEU A 295 3.02 -16.24 1.06
N GLU A 296 1.82 -15.86 0.63
CA GLU A 296 1.39 -16.43 -0.64
C GLU A 296 1.77 -15.42 -1.73
N PRO A 297 2.71 -15.74 -2.63
CA PRO A 297 2.53 -15.29 -4.01
C PRO A 297 1.12 -15.71 -4.44
N MET A 298 0.37 -14.87 -5.16
CA MET A 298 -0.57 -15.48 -6.10
C MET A 298 0.33 -16.13 -7.16
N PRO A 299 0.43 -17.46 -7.25
CA PRO A 299 0.94 -18.05 -8.47
C PRO A 299 0.01 -17.59 -9.59
N ILE A 300 0.59 -17.01 -10.63
CA ILE A 300 -0.03 -17.05 -11.96
C ILE A 300 0.15 -18.51 -12.38
N ILE A 301 -0.93 -19.28 -12.38
CA ILE A 301 -1.02 -20.48 -13.19
C ILE A 301 -1.96 -20.10 -14.32
N ILE A 302 -1.45 -20.24 -15.55
CA ILE A 302 -2.17 -20.04 -16.82
C ILE A 302 -3.43 -20.91 -16.83
#